data_AF-A0A8T5PS12-F1
#
_entry.id   AF-A0A8T5PS12-F1
#
_cell.length_a   1.000
_cell.length_b   1.000
_cell.length_c   1.000
_cell.angle_alpha   90.00
_cell.angle_beta   90.00
_cell.angle_gamma   90.00
#
_symmetry.space_group_name_H-M   'P 1'
#
loop_
_entity.id
_entity.type
_entity.pdbx_description
1 polymer ?
#
loop_
_entity_poly.entity_id
_entity_poly.type
_entity_poly.pdbx_seq_one_letter_code
_entity_poly.pdbx_strand_id
1 'polypeptide(L)'
;MEIKYRIYTTMARLVPKKYKKHLERMLVYAGEKRSVNFWIGSASVLAVLVFVIAILSQTIFFPIKEIPALETIPLAFPFFYVILALISFLIVQFLVYIVIYFKAIDRTKRVEEALPDALQLMSANLKAGMTPFQAMKLAARKEFGPLKEEIEYATTKALGTESFSKALLSIAKRIQSPILDRAMKLFAASMKSGGHLAQLLEDLANDIAETKTLKKELITSTKMYSMLILFMVVIGAPLLLSVSIYFIKIISNMQAASGTAEAGFGMAFLAGTINLTPDFITKLSIIILFVTAVLASMLMGVIKEGKEKYGLKYAPLVITASLIVFAATEYIISSLLGI
;
A
#
# COMPACT_ATOMS: atom_id res chain seq x y z
N MET A 1 -11.86 -26.94 -17.26
CA MET A 1 -11.84 -26.09 -16.04
C MET A 1 -11.27 -26.82 -14.81
N GLU A 2 -11.37 -28.15 -14.74
CA GLU A 2 -11.03 -28.94 -13.55
C GLU A 2 -9.52 -29.10 -13.27
N ILE A 3 -8.66 -29.10 -14.29
CA ILE A 3 -7.20 -29.31 -14.12
C ILE A 3 -6.54 -28.11 -13.43
N LYS A 4 -6.92 -26.88 -13.80
CA LYS A 4 -6.46 -25.64 -13.15
C LYS A 4 -6.83 -25.63 -11.66
N TYR A 5 -8.05 -26.04 -11.33
CA TYR A 5 -8.56 -26.08 -9.95
C TYR A 5 -7.80 -27.07 -9.05
N ARG A 6 -7.33 -28.18 -9.61
CA ARG A 6 -6.59 -29.23 -8.90
C ARG A 6 -5.15 -28.82 -8.53
N ILE A 7 -4.48 -28.05 -9.40
CA ILE A 7 -3.13 -27.54 -9.15
C ILE A 7 -3.16 -26.48 -8.04
N TYR A 8 -4.13 -25.56 -8.09
CA TYR A 8 -4.29 -24.50 -7.10
C TYR A 8 -4.60 -25.01 -5.69
N THR A 9 -5.40 -26.06 -5.58
CA THR A 9 -5.77 -26.67 -4.28
C THR A 9 -4.65 -27.49 -3.66
N THR A 10 -3.71 -27.99 -4.47
CA THR A 10 -2.55 -28.78 -3.99
C THR A 10 -1.47 -27.88 -3.39
N MET A 11 -1.15 -26.77 -4.07
CA MET A 11 -0.20 -25.76 -3.56
C MET A 11 -0.69 -25.08 -2.27
N ALA A 12 -2.01 -24.91 -2.11
CA ALA A 12 -2.60 -24.31 -0.91
C ALA A 12 -2.41 -25.14 0.38
N ARG A 13 -1.94 -26.40 0.30
CA ARG A 13 -1.64 -27.24 1.48
C ARG A 13 -0.30 -26.90 2.15
N LEU A 14 0.61 -26.23 1.44
CA LEU A 14 1.92 -25.84 1.97
C LEU A 14 1.86 -24.60 2.87
N VAL A 15 0.77 -23.83 2.81
CA VAL A 15 0.62 -22.59 3.58
C VAL A 15 0.12 -22.88 5.00
N PRO A 16 0.75 -22.31 6.05
CA PRO A 16 0.35 -22.54 7.44
C PRO A 16 -1.14 -22.21 7.69
N LYS A 17 -1.83 -23.06 8.46
CA LYS A 17 -3.27 -22.92 8.76
C LYS A 17 -3.66 -21.55 9.34
N LYS A 18 -2.77 -20.91 10.11
CA LYS A 18 -2.97 -19.55 10.66
C LYS A 18 -3.05 -18.47 9.56
N TYR A 19 -2.17 -18.54 8.55
CA TYR A 19 -2.15 -17.62 7.42
C TYR A 19 -3.40 -17.77 6.56
N LYS A 20 -3.81 -19.02 6.31
CA LYS A 20 -5.02 -19.34 5.55
C LYS A 20 -6.28 -18.77 6.20
N LYS A 21 -6.45 -18.92 7.52
CA LYS A 21 -7.59 -18.36 8.26
C LYS A 21 -7.58 -16.82 8.32
N HIS A 22 -6.41 -16.18 8.20
CA HIS A 22 -6.30 -14.73 8.12
C HIS A 22 -6.69 -14.22 6.72
N LEU A 23 -6.18 -14.87 5.67
CA LEU A 23 -6.53 -14.61 4.27
C LEU A 23 -8.01 -14.90 3.97
N GLU A 24 -8.60 -15.95 4.56
CA GLU A 24 -10.05 -16.21 4.52
C GLU A 24 -10.86 -15.05 5.03
N ARG A 25 -10.48 -14.49 6.18
CA ARG A 25 -11.13 -13.29 6.70
C ARG A 25 -10.95 -12.10 5.74
N MET A 26 -9.73 -11.87 5.25
CA MET A 26 -9.45 -10.77 4.31
C MET A 26 -10.18 -10.88 2.98
N LEU A 27 -10.34 -12.07 2.43
CA LEU A 27 -11.09 -12.30 1.19
C LEU A 27 -12.59 -12.10 1.38
N VAL A 28 -13.12 -12.52 2.53
CA VAL A 28 -14.50 -12.18 2.94
C VAL A 28 -14.66 -10.68 3.04
N TYR A 29 -13.69 -9.96 3.63
CA TYR A 29 -13.70 -8.50 3.70
C TYR A 29 -13.62 -7.85 2.31
N ALA A 30 -12.82 -8.41 1.40
CA ALA A 30 -12.69 -7.95 0.02
C ALA A 30 -13.92 -8.25 -0.87
N GLY A 31 -14.85 -9.09 -0.43
CA GLY A 31 -16.07 -9.44 -1.16
C GLY A 31 -15.85 -10.41 -2.31
N GLU A 32 -14.70 -11.08 -2.34
CA GLU A 32 -14.35 -12.00 -3.40
C GLU A 32 -15.07 -13.34 -3.16
N LYS A 33 -15.95 -13.74 -4.09
CA LYS A 33 -16.69 -15.02 -4.03
C LYS A 33 -15.81 -16.25 -4.32
N ARG A 34 -14.55 -16.06 -4.72
CA ARG A 34 -13.62 -17.14 -5.09
C ARG A 34 -12.99 -17.78 -3.84
N SER A 35 -12.85 -19.10 -3.86
CA SER A 35 -12.27 -19.85 -2.75
C SER A 35 -10.84 -19.38 -2.44
N VAL A 36 -10.48 -19.33 -1.16
CA VAL A 36 -9.14 -18.95 -0.69
C VAL A 36 -8.05 -19.83 -1.27
N ASN A 37 -8.37 -21.10 -1.51
CA ASN A 37 -7.48 -22.05 -2.15
C ASN A 37 -7.16 -21.65 -3.61
N PHE A 38 -8.11 -21.05 -4.33
CA PHE A 38 -7.88 -20.57 -5.69
C PHE A 38 -6.92 -19.37 -5.69
N TRP A 39 -7.11 -18.42 -4.76
CA TRP A 39 -6.26 -17.23 -4.65
C TRP A 39 -4.85 -17.53 -4.16
N ILE A 40 -4.72 -18.34 -3.11
CA ILE A 40 -3.41 -18.82 -2.62
C ILE A 40 -2.73 -19.67 -3.72
N GLY A 41 -3.51 -20.49 -4.43
CA GLY A 41 -3.02 -21.28 -5.56
C GLY A 41 -2.52 -20.42 -6.72
N SER A 42 -3.26 -19.39 -7.13
CA SER A 42 -2.81 -18.50 -8.20
C SER A 42 -1.58 -17.69 -7.78
N ALA A 43 -1.53 -17.22 -6.53
CA ALA A 43 -0.38 -16.47 -6.01
C ALA A 43 0.88 -17.35 -5.94
N SER A 44 0.74 -18.58 -5.42
CA SER A 44 1.86 -19.53 -5.35
C SER A 44 2.32 -19.97 -6.73
N VAL A 45 1.42 -20.22 -7.69
CA VAL A 45 1.80 -20.55 -9.07
C VAL A 45 2.49 -19.38 -9.75
N LEU A 46 2.03 -18.14 -9.55
CA LEU A 46 2.66 -16.96 -10.11
C LEU A 46 4.04 -16.71 -9.49
N ALA A 47 4.18 -16.90 -8.17
CA ALA A 47 5.45 -16.79 -7.48
C ALA A 47 6.45 -17.89 -7.89
N VAL A 48 5.99 -19.13 -8.09
CA VAL A 48 6.83 -20.23 -8.63
C VAL A 48 7.21 -19.95 -10.09
N LEU A 49 6.31 -19.44 -10.92
CA LEU A 49 6.64 -19.05 -12.30
C LEU A 49 7.68 -17.94 -12.34
N VAL A 50 7.53 -16.88 -11.52
CA VAL A 50 8.50 -15.80 -11.42
C VAL A 50 9.84 -16.32 -10.92
N PHE A 51 9.84 -17.22 -9.93
CA PHE A 51 11.05 -17.88 -9.43
C PHE A 51 11.75 -18.71 -10.52
N VAL A 52 11.00 -19.50 -11.28
CA VAL A 52 11.54 -20.31 -12.38
C VAL A 52 12.04 -19.42 -13.52
N ILE A 53 11.32 -18.38 -13.89
CA ILE A 53 11.75 -17.39 -14.90
C ILE A 53 13.02 -16.66 -14.42
N ALA A 54 13.10 -16.31 -13.14
CA ALA A 54 14.28 -15.66 -12.56
C ALA A 54 15.49 -16.57 -12.48
N ILE A 55 15.33 -17.91 -12.44
CA ILE A 55 16.44 -18.87 -12.55
C ILE A 55 16.82 -19.08 -14.02
N LEU A 56 15.83 -19.23 -14.90
CA LEU A 56 16.04 -19.47 -16.33
C LEU A 56 16.69 -18.25 -17.01
N SER A 57 16.30 -17.03 -16.66
CA SER A 57 16.92 -15.81 -17.19
C SER A 57 18.41 -15.76 -16.89
N GLN A 58 18.85 -16.28 -15.74
CA GLN A 58 20.27 -16.34 -15.35
C GLN A 58 21.04 -17.36 -16.19
N THR A 59 20.42 -18.49 -16.52
CA THR A 59 21.04 -19.51 -17.41
C THR A 59 21.14 -19.07 -18.87
N ILE A 60 20.29 -18.13 -19.32
CA ILE A 60 20.28 -17.62 -20.69
C ILE A 60 21.27 -16.46 -20.86
N PHE A 61 21.37 -15.57 -19.85
CA PHE A 61 22.27 -14.40 -19.89
C PHE A 61 23.74 -14.77 -19.66
N PHE A 62 24.01 -15.93 -19.08
CA PHE A 62 25.36 -16.46 -18.89
C PHE A 62 25.59 -17.67 -19.82
N PRO A 63 26.02 -17.45 -21.08
CA PRO A 63 26.33 -18.55 -21.97
C PRO A 63 27.51 -19.36 -21.39
N ILE A 64 27.40 -20.69 -21.47
CA ILE A 64 28.33 -21.74 -21.00
C ILE A 64 29.80 -21.55 -21.48
N LYS A 65 30.09 -20.53 -22.31
CA LYS A 65 31.42 -20.22 -22.84
C LYS A 65 32.36 -19.48 -21.88
N GLU A 66 31.85 -18.87 -20.81
CA GLU A 66 32.68 -18.29 -19.74
C GLU A 66 32.65 -19.16 -18.47
N ILE A 67 32.90 -20.45 -18.60
CA ILE A 67 33.32 -21.25 -17.45
C ILE A 67 34.84 -21.00 -17.32
N PRO A 68 35.32 -20.09 -16.44
CA PRO A 68 36.71 -20.17 -16.03
C PRO A 68 36.93 -21.58 -15.47
N ALA A 69 38.07 -22.19 -15.81
CA ALA A 69 38.44 -23.54 -15.41
C ALA A 69 38.01 -23.82 -13.96
N LEU A 70 37.58 -25.07 -13.72
CA LEU A 70 36.83 -25.63 -12.59
C LEU A 70 37.35 -25.30 -11.16
N GLU A 71 38.37 -24.48 -11.01
CA GLU A 71 39.11 -24.24 -9.76
C GLU A 71 38.70 -22.96 -9.01
N THR A 72 37.98 -22.01 -9.62
CA THR A 72 37.50 -20.81 -8.88
C THR A 72 36.09 -20.37 -9.28
N ILE A 73 35.09 -21.24 -9.17
CA ILE A 73 33.71 -20.76 -9.02
C ILE A 73 33.59 -20.32 -7.56
N PRO A 74 33.48 -19.02 -7.24
CA PRO A 74 33.28 -18.61 -5.86
C PRO A 74 31.96 -19.24 -5.40
N LEU A 75 31.99 -20.04 -4.34
CA LEU A 75 30.79 -20.70 -3.78
C LEU A 75 29.65 -19.70 -3.49
N ALA A 76 30.00 -18.41 -3.32
CA ALA A 76 29.08 -17.29 -3.15
C ALA A 76 28.22 -16.94 -4.39
N PHE A 77 28.68 -17.28 -5.60
CA PHE A 77 28.01 -16.94 -6.86
C PHE A 77 26.64 -17.63 -7.02
N PRO A 78 26.52 -18.98 -6.92
CA PRO A 78 25.21 -19.64 -6.93
C PRO A 78 24.34 -19.23 -5.74
N PHE A 79 24.95 -18.95 -4.58
CA PHE A 79 24.23 -18.54 -3.38
C PHE A 79 23.56 -17.16 -3.56
N PHE A 80 24.23 -16.20 -4.20
CA PHE A 80 23.70 -14.88 -4.49
C PHE A 80 22.43 -14.92 -5.38
N TYR A 81 22.42 -15.76 -6.42
CA TYR A 81 21.25 -15.89 -7.30
C TYR A 81 20.09 -16.62 -6.65
N VAL A 82 20.36 -17.63 -5.83
CA VAL A 82 19.31 -18.30 -5.04
C VAL A 82 18.68 -17.31 -4.05
N ILE A 83 19.49 -16.45 -3.41
CA ILE A 83 18.99 -15.37 -2.55
C ILE A 83 18.13 -14.39 -3.36
N LEU A 84 18.59 -13.94 -4.53
CA LEU A 84 17.84 -13.01 -5.38
C LEU A 84 16.49 -13.60 -5.83
N ALA A 85 16.48 -14.88 -6.22
CA ALA A 85 15.28 -15.59 -6.59
C ALA A 85 14.33 -15.75 -5.39
N LEU A 86 14.83 -16.05 -4.19
CA LEU A 86 14.03 -16.13 -2.97
C LEU A 86 13.45 -14.76 -2.56
N ILE A 87 14.23 -13.68 -2.75
CA ILE A 87 13.75 -12.30 -2.54
C ILE A 87 12.62 -11.97 -3.53
N SER A 88 12.77 -12.31 -4.82
CA SER A 88 11.71 -12.09 -5.82
C SER A 88 10.41 -12.84 -5.47
N PHE A 89 10.53 -14.07 -4.98
CA PHE A 89 9.40 -14.87 -4.51
C PHE A 89 8.68 -14.21 -3.32
N LEU A 90 9.43 -13.72 -2.33
CA LEU A 90 8.89 -12.97 -1.19
C LEU A 90 8.21 -11.67 -1.62
N ILE A 91 8.79 -10.94 -2.58
CA ILE A 91 8.24 -9.69 -3.11
C ILE A 91 6.89 -9.95 -3.79
N VAL A 92 6.80 -10.98 -4.66
CA VAL A 92 5.53 -11.33 -5.33
C VAL A 92 4.46 -11.69 -4.31
N GLN A 93 4.80 -12.51 -3.30
CA GLN A 93 3.86 -12.88 -2.26
C GLN A 93 3.39 -11.67 -1.43
N PHE A 94 4.30 -10.76 -1.12
CA PHE A 94 4.00 -9.51 -0.43
C PHE A 94 3.09 -8.59 -1.27
N LEU A 95 3.36 -8.48 -2.56
CA LEU A 95 2.58 -7.65 -3.49
C LEU A 95 1.15 -8.17 -3.64
N VAL A 96 0.97 -9.50 -3.72
CA VAL A 96 -0.38 -10.10 -3.76
C VAL A 96 -1.16 -9.79 -2.48
N TYR A 97 -0.52 -9.91 -1.32
CA TYR A 97 -1.14 -9.57 -0.03
C TYR A 97 -1.56 -8.09 0.02
N ILE A 98 -0.72 -7.18 -0.49
CA ILE A 98 -1.01 -5.74 -0.48
C ILE A 98 -2.24 -5.41 -1.34
N VAL A 99 -2.40 -6.07 -2.49
CA VAL A 99 -3.56 -5.86 -3.38
C VAL A 99 -4.86 -6.29 -2.70
N ILE A 100 -4.86 -7.44 -2.02
CA ILE A 100 -6.05 -7.92 -1.28
C ILE A 100 -6.39 -6.97 -0.14
N TYR A 101 -5.38 -6.53 0.60
CA TYR A 101 -5.54 -5.58 1.70
C TYR A 101 -6.20 -4.28 1.22
N PHE A 102 -5.73 -3.71 0.10
CA PHE A 102 -6.34 -2.50 -0.44
C PHE A 102 -7.74 -2.72 -0.99
N LYS A 103 -8.03 -3.86 -1.64
CA LYS A 103 -9.41 -4.20 -2.05
C LYS A 103 -10.36 -4.29 -0.86
N ALA A 104 -9.92 -4.87 0.26
CA ALA A 104 -10.73 -4.95 1.48
C ALA A 104 -11.01 -3.55 2.06
N ILE A 105 -10.00 -2.68 2.09
CA ILE A 105 -10.17 -1.29 2.54
C ILE A 105 -11.11 -0.50 1.64
N ASP A 106 -10.95 -0.61 0.32
CA ASP A 106 -11.81 0.09 -0.64
C ASP A 106 -13.26 -0.37 -0.52
N ARG A 107 -13.48 -1.67 -0.30
CA ARG A 107 -14.83 -2.21 -0.05
C ARG A 107 -15.41 -1.67 1.25
N THR A 108 -14.64 -1.66 2.34
CA THR A 108 -15.05 -1.05 3.61
C THR A 108 -15.39 0.43 3.44
N LYS A 109 -14.55 1.20 2.74
CA LYS A 109 -14.75 2.62 2.49
C LYS A 109 -16.06 2.89 1.73
N ARG A 110 -16.34 2.12 0.67
CA ARG A 110 -17.62 2.22 -0.06
C ARG A 110 -18.83 1.94 0.83
N VAL A 111 -18.71 1.01 1.78
CA VAL A 111 -19.79 0.75 2.75
C VAL A 111 -19.96 1.92 3.70
N GLU A 112 -18.88 2.43 4.29
CA GLU A 112 -18.93 3.58 5.19
C GLU A 112 -19.46 4.84 4.50
N GLU A 113 -19.17 5.01 3.21
CA GLU A 113 -19.64 6.14 2.43
C GLU A 113 -21.15 6.13 2.22
N ALA A 114 -21.75 4.94 2.02
CA ALA A 114 -23.18 4.73 1.78
C ALA A 114 -23.98 4.50 3.07
N LEU A 115 -23.31 4.27 4.20
CA LEU A 115 -23.95 3.93 5.47
C LEU A 115 -24.90 5.02 5.99
N PRO A 116 -24.53 6.33 6.02
CA PRO A 116 -25.44 7.39 6.47
C PRO A 116 -26.77 7.40 5.71
N ASP A 117 -26.70 7.36 4.38
CA ASP A 117 -27.87 7.39 3.50
C ASP A 117 -28.76 6.16 3.72
N ALA A 118 -28.16 4.98 3.88
CA ALA A 118 -28.88 3.75 4.20
C ALA A 118 -29.58 3.83 5.57
N LEU A 119 -28.92 4.34 6.60
CA LEU A 119 -29.51 4.52 7.93
C LEU A 119 -30.65 5.55 7.92
N GLN A 120 -30.50 6.63 7.16
CA GLN A 120 -31.55 7.66 7.00
C GLN A 120 -32.79 7.08 6.31
N LEU A 121 -32.61 6.26 5.27
CA LEU A 121 -33.72 5.54 4.64
C LEU A 121 -34.37 4.52 5.58
N MET A 122 -33.58 3.80 6.38
CA MET A 122 -34.11 2.91 7.41
C MET A 122 -34.95 3.68 8.43
N SER A 123 -34.47 4.84 8.89
CA SER A 123 -35.21 5.72 9.79
C SER A 123 -36.53 6.18 9.16
N ALA A 124 -36.52 6.66 7.92
CA ALA A 124 -37.73 7.07 7.20
C ALA A 124 -38.75 5.94 7.08
N ASN A 125 -38.30 4.73 6.73
CA ASN A 125 -39.16 3.55 6.66
C ASN A 125 -39.76 3.17 8.03
N LEU A 126 -38.99 3.28 9.11
CA LEU A 126 -39.48 3.06 10.47
C LEU A 126 -40.51 4.12 10.89
N LYS A 127 -40.29 5.40 10.57
CA LYS A 127 -41.25 6.50 10.80
C LYS A 127 -42.56 6.28 10.03
N ALA A 128 -42.50 5.63 8.88
CA ALA A 128 -43.67 5.22 8.10
C ALA A 128 -44.42 3.99 8.68
N GLY A 129 -44.01 3.49 9.85
CA GLY A 129 -44.67 2.37 10.53
C GLY A 129 -44.23 0.98 10.08
N MET A 130 -43.17 0.87 9.26
CA MET A 130 -42.65 -0.43 8.85
C MET A 130 -41.95 -1.15 10.01
N THR A 131 -41.99 -2.47 9.98
CA THR A 131 -41.21 -3.27 10.94
C THR A 131 -39.69 -3.08 10.72
N PRO A 132 -38.83 -3.24 11.75
CA PRO A 132 -37.38 -3.11 11.60
C PRO A 132 -36.77 -3.98 10.50
N PHE A 133 -37.33 -5.18 10.32
CA PHE A 133 -36.96 -6.08 9.24
C PHE A 133 -37.29 -5.51 7.85
N GLN A 134 -38.52 -5.03 7.65
CA GLN A 134 -38.97 -4.43 6.38
C GLN A 134 -38.21 -3.13 6.07
N ALA A 135 -38.02 -2.28 7.07
CA ALA A 135 -37.30 -1.03 6.95
C ALA A 135 -35.86 -1.22 6.45
N MET A 136 -35.17 -2.22 7.01
CA MET A 136 -33.83 -2.60 6.58
C MET A 136 -33.82 -3.17 5.15
N LYS A 137 -34.76 -4.07 4.84
CA LYS A 137 -34.85 -4.68 3.51
C LYS A 137 -35.09 -3.65 2.42
N LEU A 138 -35.96 -2.67 2.67
CA LEU A 138 -36.29 -1.62 1.71
C LEU A 138 -35.21 -0.53 1.61
N ALA A 139 -34.41 -0.34 2.65
CA ALA A 139 -33.24 0.54 2.59
C ALA A 139 -32.09 -0.04 1.74
N ALA A 140 -32.13 -1.33 1.36
CA ALA A 140 -31.10 -1.96 0.53
C ALA A 140 -31.18 -1.53 -0.95
N ARG A 141 -30.79 -0.30 -1.26
CA ARG A 141 -30.83 0.24 -2.63
C ARG A 141 -29.62 -0.20 -3.46
N LYS A 142 -29.83 -0.28 -4.79
CA LYS A 142 -28.78 -0.67 -5.77
C LYS A 142 -27.56 0.25 -5.73
N GLU A 143 -27.76 1.53 -5.44
CA GLU A 143 -26.73 2.56 -5.33
C GLU A 143 -25.73 2.34 -4.18
N PHE A 144 -26.09 1.55 -3.15
CA PHE A 144 -25.22 1.30 -2.00
C PHE A 144 -24.19 0.17 -2.22
N GLY A 145 -24.15 -0.42 -3.42
CA GLY A 145 -23.10 -1.35 -3.84
C GLY A 145 -22.84 -2.48 -2.83
N PRO A 146 -21.63 -2.59 -2.23
CA PRO A 146 -21.33 -3.67 -1.28
C PRO A 146 -22.20 -3.69 -0.03
N LEU A 147 -22.73 -2.54 0.42
CA LEU A 147 -23.59 -2.47 1.59
C LEU A 147 -24.94 -3.17 1.32
N LYS A 148 -25.50 -3.01 0.12
CA LYS A 148 -26.70 -3.73 -0.32
C LYS A 148 -26.53 -5.24 -0.22
N GLU A 149 -25.43 -5.77 -0.77
CA GLU A 149 -25.17 -7.21 -0.78
C GLU A 149 -25.17 -7.79 0.64
N GLU A 150 -24.63 -7.05 1.60
CA GLU A 150 -24.57 -7.48 2.99
C GLU A 150 -25.91 -7.32 3.71
N ILE A 151 -26.69 -6.27 3.41
CA ILE A 151 -28.07 -6.13 3.91
C ILE A 151 -28.98 -7.23 3.35
N GLU A 152 -28.90 -7.53 2.05
CA GLU A 152 -29.65 -8.63 1.41
C GLU A 152 -29.25 -9.99 1.98
N TYR A 153 -27.96 -10.20 2.22
CA TYR A 153 -27.47 -11.41 2.87
C TYR A 153 -28.03 -11.57 4.28
N ALA A 154 -28.01 -10.52 5.09
CA ALA A 154 -28.53 -10.56 6.45
C ALA A 154 -30.04 -10.74 6.51
N THR A 155 -30.79 -10.04 5.64
CA THR A 155 -32.25 -10.18 5.56
C THR A 155 -32.65 -11.58 5.09
N THR A 156 -31.92 -12.18 4.14
CA THR A 156 -32.13 -13.58 3.71
C THR A 156 -31.84 -14.56 4.85
N LYS A 157 -30.76 -14.36 5.61
CA LYS A 157 -30.43 -15.19 6.77
C LYS A 157 -31.46 -15.09 7.90
N ALA A 158 -31.98 -13.90 8.13
CA ALA A 158 -32.99 -13.65 9.15
C ALA A 158 -34.33 -14.31 8.83
N LEU A 159 -34.65 -14.50 7.55
CA LEU A 159 -35.82 -15.27 7.11
C LEU A 159 -35.62 -16.79 7.23
N GLY A 160 -34.38 -17.26 7.13
CA GLY A 160 -34.04 -18.67 7.18
C GLY A 160 -33.71 -19.16 8.59
N THR A 161 -32.42 -19.08 8.95
CA THR A 161 -31.81 -19.91 10.00
C THR A 161 -31.45 -19.17 11.29
N GLU A 162 -31.47 -17.84 11.30
CA GLU A 162 -30.95 -17.03 12.42
C GLU A 162 -31.94 -15.94 12.83
N SER A 163 -31.90 -15.51 14.10
CA SER A 163 -32.69 -14.33 14.52
C SER A 163 -32.19 -13.07 13.84
N PHE A 164 -33.09 -12.11 13.58
CA PHE A 164 -32.73 -10.86 12.90
C PHE A 164 -31.56 -10.13 13.58
N SER A 165 -31.53 -10.06 14.92
CA SER A 165 -30.39 -9.48 15.65
C SER A 165 -29.06 -10.22 15.40
N LYS A 166 -29.07 -11.55 15.27
CA LYS A 166 -27.85 -12.33 14.95
C LYS A 166 -27.42 -12.09 13.50
N ALA A 167 -28.37 -12.08 12.58
CA ALA A 167 -28.11 -11.80 11.16
C ALA A 167 -27.52 -10.39 10.96
N LEU A 168 -28.00 -9.41 11.72
CA LEU A 168 -27.49 -8.05 11.71
C LEU A 168 -26.02 -7.96 12.14
N LEU A 169 -25.66 -8.65 13.24
CA LEU A 169 -24.28 -8.74 13.72
C LEU A 169 -23.37 -9.52 12.74
N SER A 170 -23.94 -10.29 11.81
CA SER A 170 -23.16 -10.98 10.78
C SER A 170 -22.64 -10.03 9.69
N ILE A 171 -23.35 -8.93 9.41
CA ILE A 171 -22.90 -7.87 8.49
C ILE A 171 -21.58 -7.28 8.97
N ALA A 172 -21.54 -6.92 10.25
CA ALA A 172 -20.37 -6.36 10.91
C ALA A 172 -19.16 -7.32 10.92
N LYS A 173 -19.40 -8.63 10.85
CA LYS A 173 -18.33 -9.64 10.77
C LYS A 173 -17.78 -9.82 9.36
N ARG A 174 -18.49 -9.37 8.31
CA ARG A 174 -18.11 -9.52 6.90
C ARG A 174 -17.48 -8.26 6.28
N ILE A 175 -17.57 -7.13 6.96
CA ILE A 175 -16.93 -5.86 6.56
C ILE A 175 -16.08 -5.36 7.73
N GLN A 176 -14.83 -5.00 7.48
CA GLN A 176 -13.93 -4.42 8.50
C GLN A 176 -14.24 -2.92 8.76
N SER A 177 -15.49 -2.59 9.08
CA SER A 177 -15.87 -1.23 9.44
C SER A 177 -16.26 -1.14 10.92
N PRO A 178 -15.49 -0.42 11.75
CA PRO A 178 -15.86 -0.14 13.13
C PRO A 178 -17.17 0.67 13.23
N ILE A 179 -17.42 1.56 12.26
CA ILE A 179 -18.61 2.40 12.21
C ILE A 179 -19.85 1.54 11.95
N LEU A 180 -19.78 0.64 10.98
CA LEU A 180 -20.86 -0.30 10.68
C LEU A 180 -21.13 -1.26 11.84
N ASP A 181 -20.07 -1.79 12.47
CA ASP A 181 -20.20 -2.68 13.63
C ASP A 181 -20.92 -1.98 14.80
N ARG A 182 -20.53 -0.72 15.08
CA ARG A 182 -21.21 0.11 16.08
C ARG A 182 -22.67 0.35 15.71
N ALA A 183 -22.96 0.77 14.48
CA ALA A 183 -24.33 1.03 14.02
C ALA A 183 -25.22 -0.22 14.13
N MET A 184 -24.73 -1.38 13.68
CA MET A 184 -25.50 -2.64 13.76
C MET A 184 -25.70 -3.09 15.21
N LYS A 185 -24.70 -2.98 16.08
CA LYS A 185 -24.85 -3.30 17.51
C LYS A 185 -25.88 -2.41 18.20
N LEU A 186 -25.84 -1.10 17.94
CA LEU A 186 -26.80 -0.15 18.48
C LEU A 186 -28.21 -0.47 17.98
N PHE A 187 -28.39 -0.69 16.68
CA PHE A 187 -29.69 -1.08 16.12
C PHE A 187 -30.23 -2.37 16.76
N ALA A 188 -29.41 -3.40 16.90
CA ALA A 188 -29.80 -4.65 17.56
C ALA A 188 -30.14 -4.48 19.05
N ALA A 189 -29.47 -3.57 19.75
CA ALA A 189 -29.76 -3.25 21.15
C ALA A 189 -31.08 -2.47 21.28
N SER A 190 -31.28 -1.43 20.45
CA SER A 190 -32.51 -0.62 20.44
C SER A 190 -33.75 -1.42 20.07
N MET A 191 -33.61 -2.40 19.17
CA MET A 191 -34.66 -3.36 18.86
C MET A 191 -35.13 -4.15 20.09
N LYS A 192 -34.22 -4.52 21.00
CA LYS A 192 -34.57 -5.28 22.20
C LYS A 192 -35.21 -4.41 23.27
N SER A 193 -34.79 -3.14 23.38
CA SER A 193 -35.34 -2.21 24.35
C SER A 193 -36.67 -1.58 23.92
N GLY A 194 -37.09 -1.77 22.66
CA GLY A 194 -38.35 -1.20 22.14
C GLY A 194 -38.36 0.33 22.07
N GLY A 195 -37.18 0.96 22.10
CA GLY A 195 -37.06 2.42 22.09
C GLY A 195 -37.39 3.07 20.73
N HIS A 196 -37.11 4.37 20.62
CA HIS A 196 -37.29 5.13 19.37
C HIS A 196 -36.20 4.77 18.34
N LEU A 197 -36.31 3.60 17.70
CA LEU A 197 -35.34 3.13 16.69
C LEU A 197 -35.16 4.14 15.55
N ALA A 198 -36.25 4.75 15.09
CA ALA A 198 -36.22 5.73 14.02
C ALA A 198 -35.32 6.93 14.36
N GLN A 199 -35.50 7.50 15.57
CA GLN A 199 -34.69 8.62 16.04
C GLN A 199 -33.22 8.20 16.18
N LEU A 200 -32.96 7.04 16.78
CA LEU A 200 -31.60 6.54 16.95
C LEU A 200 -30.87 6.33 15.62
N LEU A 201 -31.54 5.81 14.60
CA LEU A 201 -30.94 5.63 13.28
C LEU A 201 -30.69 6.97 12.57
N GLU A 202 -31.55 7.96 12.77
CA GLU A 202 -31.37 9.32 12.24
C GLU A 202 -30.21 10.03 12.91
N ASP A 203 -30.11 9.97 14.24
CA ASP A 203 -29.00 10.53 15.00
C ASP A 203 -27.67 9.88 14.59
N LEU A 204 -27.66 8.56 14.41
CA LEU A 204 -26.48 7.84 13.91
C LEU A 204 -26.12 8.21 12.47
N ALA A 205 -27.10 8.40 11.58
CA ALA A 205 -26.84 8.83 10.22
C ALA A 205 -26.17 10.22 10.21
N ASN A 206 -26.70 11.15 11.00
CA ASN A 206 -26.16 12.50 11.14
C ASN A 206 -24.75 12.50 11.73
N ASP A 207 -24.50 11.75 12.82
CA ASP A 207 -23.16 11.62 13.45
C ASP A 207 -22.11 11.09 12.45
N ILE A 208 -22.46 10.06 11.69
CA ILE A 208 -21.55 9.47 10.69
C ILE A 208 -21.32 10.46 9.53
N ALA A 209 -22.36 11.16 9.07
CA ALA A 209 -22.26 12.16 8.00
C ALA A 209 -21.41 13.38 8.42
N GLU A 210 -21.60 13.89 9.63
CA GLU A 210 -20.81 14.98 10.21
C GLU A 210 -19.35 14.56 10.34
N THR A 211 -19.08 13.38 10.92
CA THR A 211 -17.73 12.83 11.04
C THR A 211 -17.05 12.68 9.67
N LYS A 212 -17.79 12.29 8.64
CA LYS A 212 -17.29 12.17 7.26
C LYS A 212 -16.92 13.54 6.68
N THR A 213 -17.77 14.55 6.90
CA THR A 213 -17.51 15.94 6.46
C THR A 213 -16.29 16.51 7.15
N LEU A 214 -16.19 16.38 8.48
CA LEU A 214 -15.02 16.79 9.25
C LEU A 214 -13.73 16.13 8.74
N LYS A 215 -13.74 14.81 8.49
CA LYS A 215 -12.58 14.12 7.89
C LYS A 215 -12.21 14.68 6.52
N LYS A 216 -13.19 15.00 5.67
CA LYS A 216 -12.95 15.57 4.35
C LYS A 216 -12.35 16.97 4.43
N GLU A 217 -12.81 17.78 5.37
CA GLU A 217 -12.25 19.10 5.65
C GLU A 217 -10.81 19.00 6.15
N LEU A 218 -10.51 18.09 7.08
CA LEU A 218 -9.15 17.85 7.55
C LEU A 218 -8.20 17.41 6.43
N ILE A 219 -8.63 16.48 5.56
CA ILE A 219 -7.84 16.05 4.40
C ILE A 219 -7.60 17.22 3.44
N THR A 220 -8.61 18.08 3.24
CA THR A 220 -8.51 19.24 2.35
C THR A 220 -7.57 20.29 2.92
N SER A 221 -7.69 20.61 4.21
CA SER A 221 -6.85 21.57 4.93
C SER A 221 -5.38 21.11 4.99
N THR A 222 -5.14 19.82 5.23
CA THR A 222 -3.79 19.25 5.32
C THR A 222 -3.14 18.92 3.97
N LYS A 223 -3.90 19.02 2.86
CA LYS A 223 -3.40 18.78 1.50
C LYS A 223 -2.22 19.67 1.15
N MET A 224 -2.21 20.91 1.63
CA MET A 224 -1.11 21.86 1.43
C MET A 224 0.21 21.33 2.00
N TYR A 225 0.21 20.82 3.23
CA TYR A 225 1.41 20.23 3.85
C TYR A 225 1.91 19.01 3.08
N SER A 226 0.99 18.14 2.64
CA SER A 226 1.34 17.00 1.78
C SER A 226 2.02 17.44 0.47
N MET A 227 1.55 18.52 -0.15
CA MET A 227 2.16 19.07 -1.37
C MET A 227 3.55 19.66 -1.11
N LEU A 228 3.74 20.38 0.00
CA LEU A 228 5.05 20.92 0.38
C LEU A 228 6.09 19.81 0.59
N ILE A 229 5.72 18.76 1.31
CA ILE A 229 6.60 17.59 1.53
C ILE A 229 6.97 16.94 0.19
N LEU A 230 5.99 16.77 -0.71
CA LEU A 230 6.23 16.22 -2.04
C LEU A 230 7.22 17.08 -2.83
N PHE A 231 7.04 18.40 -2.82
CA PHE A 231 7.93 19.34 -3.50
C PHE A 231 9.36 19.25 -2.94
N MET A 232 9.51 19.26 -1.62
CA MET A 232 10.81 19.18 -0.97
C MET A 232 11.56 17.88 -1.28
N VAL A 233 10.86 16.75 -1.39
CA VAL A 233 11.52 15.46 -1.64
C VAL A 233 11.74 15.18 -3.12
N VAL A 234 10.82 15.60 -3.99
CA VAL A 234 10.93 15.34 -5.42
C VAL A 234 11.84 16.36 -6.11
N ILE A 235 11.86 17.61 -5.65
CA ILE A 235 12.62 18.69 -6.27
C ILE A 235 13.71 19.22 -5.34
N GLY A 236 13.34 19.59 -4.11
CA GLY A 236 14.26 20.26 -3.18
C GLY A 236 15.51 19.45 -2.84
N ALA A 237 15.34 18.21 -2.36
CA ALA A 237 16.44 17.35 -1.95
C ALA A 237 17.33 16.90 -3.12
N PRO A 238 16.80 16.44 -4.27
CA PRO A 238 17.61 16.16 -5.44
C PRO A 238 18.44 17.35 -5.93
N LEU A 239 17.84 18.55 -5.95
CA LEU A 239 18.53 19.77 -6.38
C LEU A 239 19.67 20.11 -5.43
N LEU A 240 19.40 20.13 -4.12
CA LEU A 240 20.40 20.44 -3.11
C LEU A 240 21.58 19.46 -3.15
N LEU A 241 21.30 18.16 -3.28
CA LEU A 241 22.34 17.13 -3.37
C LEU A 241 23.13 17.22 -4.68
N SER A 242 22.48 17.52 -5.80
CA SER A 242 23.15 17.69 -7.10
C SER A 242 24.11 18.87 -7.08
N VAL A 243 23.69 20.00 -6.50
CA VAL A 243 24.56 21.17 -6.31
C VAL A 243 25.73 20.85 -5.38
N SER A 244 25.49 20.07 -4.32
CA SER A 244 26.56 19.65 -3.39
C SER A 244 27.61 18.78 -4.08
N ILE A 245 27.19 17.81 -4.90
CA ILE A 245 28.08 16.98 -5.72
C ILE A 245 28.89 17.84 -6.68
N TYR A 246 28.28 18.85 -7.27
CA TYR A 246 28.94 19.76 -8.19
C TYR A 246 30.09 20.54 -7.54
N PHE A 247 29.87 21.14 -6.35
CA PHE A 247 30.95 21.82 -5.63
C PHE A 247 32.13 20.89 -5.34
N ILE A 248 31.85 19.63 -4.99
CA ILE A 248 32.90 18.62 -4.75
C ILE A 248 33.63 18.26 -6.04
N LYS A 249 32.93 18.09 -7.17
CA LYS A 249 33.54 17.86 -8.49
C LYS A 249 34.47 19.02 -8.88
N ILE A 250 34.09 20.27 -8.67
CA ILE A 250 34.97 21.43 -8.94
C ILE A 250 36.22 21.39 -8.06
N ILE A 251 36.07 21.23 -6.74
CA ILE A 251 37.21 21.22 -5.81
C ILE A 251 38.17 20.09 -6.17
N SER A 252 37.64 18.90 -6.47
CA SER A 252 38.44 17.75 -6.88
C SER A 252 39.19 17.99 -8.20
N ASN A 253 38.54 18.58 -9.20
CA ASN A 253 39.19 18.94 -10.47
C ASN A 253 40.24 20.04 -10.29
N MET A 254 40.00 21.03 -9.44
CA MET A 254 40.96 22.08 -9.11
C MET A 254 42.18 21.53 -8.37
N GLN A 255 42.00 20.62 -7.40
CA GLN A 255 43.09 19.93 -6.73
C GLN A 255 43.89 19.05 -7.70
N ALA A 256 43.23 18.36 -8.65
CA ALA A 256 43.89 17.55 -9.67
C ALA A 256 44.70 18.39 -10.68
N ALA A 257 44.20 19.58 -11.04
CA ALA A 257 44.93 20.54 -11.88
C ALA A 257 46.10 21.22 -11.13
N SER A 258 46.08 21.23 -9.80
CA SER A 258 47.10 21.82 -8.93
C SER A 258 48.28 20.89 -8.64
N GLY A 259 48.59 19.97 -9.55
CA GLY A 259 49.79 19.13 -9.44
C GLY A 259 51.04 20.01 -9.29
N THR A 260 51.71 19.91 -8.14
CA THR A 260 53.08 20.41 -7.86
C THR A 260 53.33 21.91 -7.64
N ALA A 261 52.41 22.67 -7.03
CA ALA A 261 52.76 24.01 -6.53
C ALA A 261 52.55 24.12 -5.01
N GLU A 262 53.61 24.46 -4.28
CA GLU A 262 53.60 24.74 -2.85
C GLU A 262 52.48 25.72 -2.50
N ALA A 263 51.50 25.22 -1.73
CA ALA A 263 50.30 25.94 -1.39
C ALA A 263 50.62 27.09 -0.42
N GLY A 264 50.56 28.33 -0.91
CA GLY A 264 50.49 29.53 -0.07
C GLY A 264 49.24 29.53 0.84
N PHE A 265 49.25 30.38 1.88
CA PHE A 265 48.35 30.39 3.05
C PHE A 265 46.82 30.44 2.76
N GLY A 266 46.38 30.59 1.50
CA GLY A 266 44.98 30.50 1.08
C GLY A 266 44.56 29.14 0.47
N MET A 267 45.51 28.31 0.03
CA MET A 267 45.26 26.97 -0.54
C MET A 267 45.28 25.86 0.53
N ALA A 268 45.66 26.15 1.77
CA ALA A 268 45.70 25.17 2.86
C ALA A 268 44.32 24.61 3.25
N PHE A 269 43.25 25.42 3.12
CA PHE A 269 41.86 24.96 3.31
C PHE A 269 41.43 23.95 2.22
N LEU A 270 42.01 24.08 1.02
CA LEU A 270 41.83 23.16 -0.11
C LEU A 270 42.87 22.03 -0.14
N ALA A 271 43.89 22.07 0.71
CA ALA A 271 44.96 21.07 0.79
C ALA A 271 44.70 19.96 1.81
N GLY A 272 43.52 19.97 2.46
CA GLY A 272 43.06 18.76 3.14
C GLY A 272 42.93 17.65 2.12
N THR A 273 43.63 16.53 2.31
CA THR A 273 43.49 15.32 1.49
C THR A 273 42.13 14.69 1.77
N ILE A 274 41.07 15.30 1.23
CA ILE A 274 39.75 14.74 1.30
C ILE A 274 39.68 13.65 0.23
N ASN A 275 39.89 12.39 0.61
CA ASN A 275 39.65 11.20 -0.22
C ASN A 275 38.14 10.98 -0.49
N LEU A 276 37.36 12.04 -0.68
CA LEU A 276 35.96 11.95 -1.09
C LEU A 276 35.91 11.93 -2.61
N THR A 277 35.90 10.72 -3.17
CA THR A 277 35.70 10.52 -4.60
C THR A 277 34.28 10.98 -4.99
N PRO A 278 34.09 11.71 -6.10
CA PRO A 278 32.77 12.12 -6.57
C PRO A 278 31.77 10.97 -6.69
N ASP A 279 32.22 9.79 -7.12
CA ASP A 279 31.42 8.56 -7.22
C ASP A 279 30.87 8.08 -5.86
N PHE A 280 31.64 8.24 -4.77
CA PHE A 280 31.18 7.91 -3.43
C PHE A 280 30.02 8.82 -2.99
N ILE A 281 30.12 10.13 -3.28
CA ILE A 281 29.05 11.08 -2.93
C ILE A 281 27.81 10.85 -3.78
N THR A 282 27.93 10.57 -5.08
CA THR A 282 26.77 10.24 -5.92
C THR A 282 26.03 9.01 -5.39
N LYS A 283 26.75 7.94 -5.03
CA LYS A 283 26.16 6.75 -4.40
C LYS A 283 25.49 7.06 -3.05
N LEU A 284 26.15 7.86 -2.22
CA LEU A 284 25.61 8.29 -0.93
C LEU A 284 24.35 9.16 -1.08
N SER A 285 24.31 10.07 -2.05
CA SER A 285 23.15 10.89 -2.36
C SER A 285 21.95 10.05 -2.81
N ILE A 286 22.15 9.01 -3.62
CA ILE A 286 21.08 8.07 -4.01
C ILE A 286 20.51 7.37 -2.77
N ILE A 287 21.35 6.94 -1.83
CA ILE A 287 20.91 6.32 -0.57
C ILE A 287 20.10 7.31 0.29
N ILE A 288 20.58 8.55 0.43
CA ILE A 288 19.87 9.60 1.18
C ILE A 288 18.51 9.90 0.53
N LEU A 289 18.45 10.02 -0.80
CA LEU A 289 17.19 10.24 -1.53
C LEU A 289 16.23 9.07 -1.34
N PHE A 290 16.72 7.84 -1.39
CA PHE A 290 15.89 6.67 -1.15
C PHE A 290 15.28 6.69 0.27
N VAL A 291 16.10 6.91 1.29
CA VAL A 291 15.63 6.94 2.69
C VAL A 291 14.65 8.10 2.91
N THR A 292 14.96 9.29 2.43
CA THR A 292 14.09 10.47 2.57
C THR A 292 12.78 10.31 1.80
N ALA A 293 12.81 9.71 0.60
CA ALA A 293 11.61 9.41 -0.17
C ALA A 293 10.70 8.38 0.52
N VAL A 294 11.27 7.32 1.10
CA VAL A 294 10.52 6.35 1.89
C VAL A 294 9.87 7.03 3.11
N LEU A 295 10.64 7.78 3.89
CA LEU A 295 10.13 8.47 5.08
C LEU A 295 9.03 9.49 4.73
N ALA A 296 9.22 10.27 3.67
CA ALA A 296 8.24 11.24 3.22
C ALA A 296 6.97 10.60 2.65
N SER A 297 7.09 9.45 1.99
CA SER A 297 5.92 8.68 1.54
C SER A 297 5.09 8.16 2.72
N MET A 298 5.75 7.69 3.79
CA MET A 298 5.10 7.29 5.04
C MET A 298 4.40 8.48 5.71
N LEU A 299 5.11 9.60 5.82
CA LEU A 299 4.58 10.86 6.37
C LEU A 299 3.33 11.32 5.60
N MET A 300 3.37 11.29 4.26
CA MET A 300 2.22 11.61 3.42
C MET A 300 1.04 10.66 3.64
N GLY A 301 1.31 9.38 3.91
CA GLY A 301 0.30 8.40 4.31
C GLY A 301 -0.40 8.74 5.62
N VAL A 302 0.37 9.20 6.61
CA VAL A 302 -0.18 9.66 7.90
C VAL A 302 -1.05 10.89 7.70
N ILE A 303 -0.60 11.86 6.89
CA ILE A 303 -1.33 13.11 6.68
C ILE A 303 -2.64 12.87 5.92
N LYS A 304 -2.63 12.05 4.86
CA LYS A 304 -3.82 11.83 4.01
C LYS A 304 -4.82 10.82 4.57
N GLU A 305 -4.33 9.73 5.15
CA GLU A 305 -5.15 8.55 5.49
C GLU A 305 -5.08 8.21 6.99
N GLY A 306 -4.31 8.95 7.79
CA GLY A 306 -4.19 8.76 9.24
C GLY A 306 -3.42 7.51 9.66
N LYS A 307 -2.90 6.70 8.72
CA LYS A 307 -2.08 5.51 9.04
C LYS A 307 -0.83 5.45 8.17
N GLU A 308 0.31 5.20 8.79
CA GLU A 308 1.63 5.09 8.16
C GLU A 308 1.65 4.08 7.00
N LYS A 309 0.95 2.94 7.17
CA LYS A 309 0.92 1.85 6.19
C LYS A 309 0.31 2.25 4.84
N TYR A 310 -0.54 3.28 4.81
CA TYR A 310 -1.08 3.78 3.54
C TYR A 310 -0.05 4.58 2.73
N GLY A 311 0.97 5.12 3.40
CA GLY A 311 2.05 5.87 2.77
C GLY A 311 2.89 5.04 1.81
N LEU A 312 2.96 3.73 2.07
CA LEU A 312 3.69 2.76 1.24
C LEU A 312 3.17 2.70 -0.20
N LYS A 313 1.91 3.09 -0.46
CA LYS A 313 1.39 3.22 -1.83
C LYS A 313 2.10 4.30 -2.62
N TYR A 314 2.51 5.39 -1.96
CA TYR A 314 3.14 6.54 -2.61
C TYR A 314 4.65 6.34 -2.78
N ALA A 315 5.26 5.42 -2.01
CA ALA A 315 6.71 5.21 -1.99
C ALA A 315 7.31 4.93 -3.38
N PRO A 316 6.79 3.98 -4.20
CA PRO A 316 7.38 3.70 -5.50
C PRO A 316 7.39 4.93 -6.40
N LEU A 317 6.29 5.69 -6.41
CA LEU A 317 6.13 6.87 -7.25
C LEU A 317 7.07 8.00 -6.82
N VAL A 318 7.15 8.30 -5.51
CA VAL A 318 8.01 9.37 -4.98
C VAL A 318 9.49 9.03 -5.17
N ILE A 319 9.89 7.77 -4.93
CA ILE A 319 11.26 7.31 -5.14
C ILE A 319 11.63 7.48 -6.63
N THR A 320 10.81 6.95 -7.54
CA THR A 320 11.10 7.06 -8.99
C THR A 320 11.18 8.52 -9.44
N ALA A 321 10.26 9.37 -8.98
CA ALA A 321 10.26 10.79 -9.34
C ALA A 321 11.51 11.50 -8.82
N SER A 322 11.89 11.29 -7.55
CA SER A 322 13.07 11.90 -6.96
C SER A 322 14.37 11.50 -7.65
N LEU A 323 14.50 10.23 -8.07
CA LEU A 323 15.67 9.74 -8.80
C LEU A 323 15.73 10.28 -10.23
N ILE A 324 14.59 10.40 -10.92
CA ILE A 324 14.52 11.02 -12.25
C ILE A 324 14.95 12.48 -12.17
N VAL A 325 14.43 13.24 -11.20
CA VAL A 325 14.79 14.65 -11.01
C VAL A 325 16.26 14.79 -10.63
N PHE A 326 16.80 13.90 -9.79
CA PHE A 326 18.22 13.87 -9.46
C PHE A 326 19.09 13.66 -10.70
N ALA A 327 18.80 12.63 -11.50
CA ALA A 327 19.53 12.35 -12.74
C ALA A 327 19.42 13.50 -13.76
N ALA A 328 18.23 14.10 -13.89
CA ALA A 328 18.01 15.25 -14.77
C ALA A 328 18.79 16.48 -14.29
N THR A 329 18.80 16.74 -12.98
CA THR A 329 19.52 17.89 -12.41
C THR A 329 21.03 17.71 -12.55
N GLU A 330 21.55 16.50 -12.30
CA GLU A 330 22.96 16.19 -12.52
C GLU A 330 23.36 16.37 -13.99
N TYR A 331 22.53 15.88 -14.92
CA TYR A 331 22.75 16.03 -16.36
C TYR A 331 22.73 17.50 -16.81
N ILE A 332 21.77 18.29 -16.30
CA ILE A 332 21.70 19.73 -16.61
C ILE A 332 22.96 20.43 -16.09
N ILE A 333 23.36 20.17 -14.84
CA ILE A 333 24.52 20.81 -14.24
C ILE A 333 25.81 20.44 -15.00
N SER A 334 26.00 19.18 -15.40
CA SER A 334 27.16 18.78 -16.19
C SER A 334 27.16 19.44 -17.58
N SER A 335 26.00 19.49 -18.24
CA SER A 335 25.86 20.06 -19.60
C SER A 335 26.07 21.57 -19.65
N LEU A 336 25.58 22.29 -18.63
CA LEU A 336 25.62 23.76 -18.59
C LEU A 336 27.04 24.28 -18.33
N LEU A 337 27.89 23.47 -17.70
CA LEU A 337 29.18 23.91 -17.15
C LEU A 337 30.38 23.18 -17.74
N GLY A 338 30.17 22.30 -18.73
CA GLY A 338 31.22 21.79 -19.63
C GLY A 338 32.24 20.86 -18.98
N ILE A 339 31.82 20.08 -17.96
CA ILE A 339 32.62 19.04 -17.30
C ILE A 339 31.94 17.69 -17.47
#